data_AF-A0A2N2WV22-F1
#
_entry.id   AF-A0A2N2WV22-F1
#
_cell.length_a   1.000
_cell.length_b   1.000
_cell.length_c   1.000
_cell.angle_alpha   90.00
_cell.angle_beta   90.00
_cell.angle_gamma   90.00
#
_symmetry.space_group_name_H-M   'P 1'
#
loop_
_entity.id
_entity.type
_entity.pdbx_description
1 polymer ?
#
loop_
_entity_poly.entity_id
_entity_poly.type
_entity_poly.pdbx_seq_one_letter_code
_entity_poly.pdbx_strand_id
1 'polypeptide(L)'
;MSNMIITPKSKIFELLEAYPELEDVLIAAAPQFKKLQNPVLRKTVAKITNLSQAATIGGINVEELVNTLRAKVGQNLESFNQESSTYNTIQPDWFREEGITQVIDIREMLDAGDQPVHEVMAALKKTGSEAILQLIAPFLPAPLIDKSLSLGHEHWVNKRSDTNFLIYFKGL
;
A
#
# COMPACT_ATOMS: atom_id res chain seq x y z
N MET A 1 5.16 22.08 -0.55
CA MET A 1 4.52 21.12 0.37
C MET A 1 5.16 19.78 0.11
N SER A 2 5.65 19.11 1.17
CA SER A 2 6.37 17.85 1.03
C SER A 2 5.41 16.77 0.53
N ASN A 3 5.81 16.05 -0.52
CA ASN A 3 4.99 15.09 -1.27
C ASN A 3 5.01 13.68 -0.63
N MET A 4 5.09 13.59 0.70
CA MET A 4 5.31 12.33 1.41
C MET A 4 3.99 11.57 1.56
N ILE A 5 3.87 10.42 0.89
CA ILE A 5 2.71 9.54 1.08
C ILE A 5 2.79 8.90 2.47
N ILE A 6 1.74 9.07 3.27
CA ILE A 6 1.62 8.45 4.59
C ILE A 6 1.26 6.98 4.40
N THR A 7 2.07 6.08 4.95
CA THR A 7 1.87 4.62 4.90
C THR A 7 2.14 4.03 6.28
N PRO A 8 1.69 2.78 6.58
CA PRO A 8 2.03 2.11 7.84
C PRO A 8 3.55 2.04 8.13
N LYS A 9 4.39 2.06 7.09
CA LYS A 9 5.85 2.01 7.18
C LYS A 9 6.50 3.39 7.30
N SER A 10 5.73 4.48 7.14
CA SER A 10 6.24 5.84 7.29
C SER A 10 6.80 6.02 8.70
N LYS A 11 8.04 6.51 8.78
CA LYS A 11 8.70 6.81 10.04
C LYS A 11 8.07 8.04 10.66
N ILE A 12 7.87 8.01 11.98
CA ILE A 12 7.21 9.11 12.69
C ILE A 12 8.06 10.39 12.61
N PHE A 13 9.38 10.27 12.65
CA PHE A 13 10.27 11.41 12.48
C PHE A 13 10.07 12.11 11.13
N GLU A 14 10.13 11.36 10.03
CA GLU A 14 9.95 11.89 8.68
C GLU A 14 8.54 12.45 8.47
N LEU A 15 7.52 11.78 9.04
CA LEU A 15 6.15 12.24 9.02
C LEU A 15 6.00 13.61 9.69
N LEU A 16 6.59 13.80 10.88
CA LEU A 16 6.50 15.06 11.63
C LEU A 16 7.41 16.15 11.08
N GLU A 17 8.46 15.80 10.31
CA GLU A 17 9.21 16.77 9.52
C GLU A 17 8.42 17.24 8.29
N ALA A 18 7.68 16.33 7.64
CA ALA A 18 6.86 16.65 6.48
C ALA A 18 5.54 17.35 6.84
N TYR A 19 4.91 16.95 7.95
CA TYR A 19 3.61 17.42 8.42
C TYR A 19 3.64 17.63 9.95
N PRO A 20 4.25 18.74 10.44
CA PRO A 20 4.30 19.05 11.86
C PRO A 20 2.92 19.10 12.54
N GLU A 21 1.87 19.46 11.80
CA GLU A 21 0.48 19.53 12.25
C GLU A 21 -0.13 18.16 12.63
N LEU A 22 0.50 17.05 12.23
CA LEU A 22 0.06 15.70 12.58
C LEU A 22 0.46 15.29 14.00
N GLU A 23 1.32 16.05 14.67
CA GLU A 23 1.73 15.75 16.05
C GLU A 23 0.52 15.70 17.00
N ASP A 24 -0.37 16.69 16.93
CA ASP A 24 -1.55 16.74 17.79
C ASP A 24 -2.52 15.58 17.49
N VAL A 25 -2.58 15.13 16.23
CA VAL A 25 -3.41 14.00 15.80
C VAL A 25 -2.87 12.69 16.36
N LEU A 26 -1.55 12.48 16.33
CA LEU A 26 -0.92 11.31 16.96
C LEU A 26 -1.19 11.28 18.47
N ILE A 27 -1.06 12.41 19.15
CA ILE A 27 -1.31 12.50 20.60
C ILE A 27 -2.78 12.23 20.93
N ALA A 28 -3.71 12.73 20.11
CA ALA A 28 -5.13 12.45 20.25
C ALA A 28 -5.47 10.97 20.02
N ALA A 29 -4.79 10.32 19.07
CA ALA A 29 -4.99 8.89 18.79
C ALA A 29 -4.48 8.00 19.93
N ALA A 30 -3.28 8.27 20.47
CA ALA A 30 -2.87 7.70 21.75
C ALA A 30 -2.02 8.66 22.58
N PRO A 31 -2.30 8.78 23.89
CA PRO A 31 -1.61 9.72 24.79
C PRO A 31 -0.11 9.42 24.94
N GLN A 32 0.34 8.20 24.62
CA GLN A 32 1.75 7.83 24.64
C GLN A 32 2.61 8.58 23.63
N PHE A 33 2.01 9.05 22.52
CA PHE A 33 2.71 9.85 21.52
C PHE A 33 3.12 11.23 22.07
N LYS A 34 2.55 11.67 23.20
CA LYS A 34 2.96 12.89 23.91
C LYS A 34 4.44 12.87 24.29
N LYS A 35 5.02 11.67 24.50
CA LYS A 35 6.45 11.52 24.77
C LYS A 35 7.33 11.97 23.59
N LEU A 36 6.81 12.00 22.37
CA LEU A 36 7.53 12.47 21.17
C LEU A 36 7.66 14.00 21.09
N GLN A 37 6.97 14.75 21.95
CA GLN A 37 7.23 16.18 22.14
C GLN A 37 8.62 16.44 22.74
N ASN A 38 9.19 15.45 23.44
CA ASN A 38 10.56 15.56 23.93
C ASN A 38 11.55 15.49 22.76
N PRO A 39 12.39 16.52 22.53
CA PRO A 39 13.30 16.58 21.39
C PRO A 39 14.28 15.39 21.30
N VAL A 40 14.66 14.82 22.44
CA VAL A 40 15.56 13.65 22.50
C VAL A 40 14.84 12.41 22.01
N LEU A 41 13.60 12.16 22.47
CA LEU A 41 12.79 11.02 22.04
C LEU A 41 12.38 11.15 20.57
N ARG A 42 12.09 12.36 20.12
CA ARG A 42 11.84 12.66 18.71
C ARG A 42 13.04 12.29 17.84
N LYS A 43 14.26 12.61 18.27
CA LYS A 43 15.47 12.33 17.48
C LYS A 43 16.00 10.89 17.59
N THR A 44 15.50 10.11 18.55
CA THR A 44 15.95 8.73 18.80
C THR A 44 14.89 7.72 18.40
N VAL A 45 13.79 7.64 19.15
CA VAL A 45 12.73 6.66 18.96
C VAL A 45 11.94 6.92 17.68
N ALA A 46 11.56 8.17 17.40
CA ALA A 46 10.74 8.45 16.20
C ALA A 46 11.48 8.21 14.86
N LYS A 47 12.82 8.18 14.85
CA LYS A 47 13.63 7.88 13.66
C LYS A 47 13.65 6.40 13.29
N ILE A 48 13.40 5.53 14.26
CA ILE A 48 13.44 4.07 14.09
C ILE A 48 12.04 3.47 14.10
N THR A 49 11.06 4.13 14.74
CA THR A 49 9.70 3.65 14.84
C THR A 49 8.83 4.16 13.69
N ASN A 50 8.16 3.23 13.01
CA ASN A 50 7.13 3.54 12.01
C ASN A 50 5.72 3.57 12.62
N LEU A 51 4.74 4.08 11.86
CA LEU A 51 3.34 4.20 12.30
C LEU A 51 2.74 2.86 12.74
N SER A 52 3.03 1.76 12.03
CA SER A 52 2.55 0.42 12.37
C SER A 52 3.04 -0.03 13.75
N GLN A 53 4.35 0.06 13.99
CA GLN A 53 4.96 -0.29 15.27
C GLN A 53 4.40 0.55 16.41
N ALA A 54 4.21 1.85 16.19
CA ALA A 54 3.69 2.72 17.24
C ALA A 54 2.20 2.51 17.53
N ALA A 55 1.40 2.20 16.50
CA ALA A 55 0.00 1.81 16.66
C ALA A 55 -0.12 0.51 17.47
N THR A 56 0.68 -0.52 17.15
CA THR A 56 0.73 -1.77 17.92
C THR A 56 1.12 -1.53 19.38
N ILE A 57 2.16 -0.73 19.63
CA ILE A 57 2.57 -0.36 21.00
C ILE A 57 1.45 0.42 21.73
N GLY A 58 0.62 1.15 20.98
CA GLY A 58 -0.50 1.93 21.52
C GLY A 58 -1.82 1.23 21.62
N GLY A 59 -1.90 -0.03 21.20
CA GLY A 59 -3.17 -0.74 21.11
C GLY A 59 -4.17 -0.07 20.17
N ILE A 60 -3.69 0.67 19.16
CA ILE A 60 -4.54 1.29 18.13
C ILE A 60 -4.46 0.45 16.86
N ASN A 61 -5.56 0.39 16.11
CA ASN A 61 -5.55 -0.18 14.77
C ASN A 61 -4.67 0.66 13.83
N VAL A 62 -3.72 0.01 13.15
CA VAL A 62 -2.75 0.66 12.25
C VAL A 62 -3.45 1.37 11.08
N GLU A 63 -4.50 0.76 10.52
CA GLU A 63 -5.22 1.29 9.38
C GLU A 63 -6.03 2.54 9.75
N GLU A 64 -6.70 2.48 10.90
CA GLU A 64 -7.44 3.62 11.46
C GLU A 64 -6.51 4.82 11.66
N LEU A 65 -5.36 4.60 12.31
CA LEU A 65 -4.36 5.65 12.54
C LEU A 65 -3.88 6.28 11.22
N VAL A 66 -3.50 5.46 10.25
CA VAL A 66 -3.01 5.94 8.95
C VAL A 66 -4.09 6.72 8.21
N ASN A 67 -5.35 6.25 8.24
CA ASN A 67 -6.46 6.93 7.59
C ASN A 67 -6.79 8.26 8.26
N THR A 68 -6.76 8.33 9.60
CA THR A 68 -6.95 9.60 10.34
C THR A 68 -5.88 10.63 9.97
N LEU A 69 -4.61 10.20 9.92
CA LEU A 69 -3.49 11.08 9.54
C LEU A 69 -3.64 11.56 8.09
N ARG A 70 -3.97 10.66 7.17
CA ARG A 70 -4.22 10.97 5.75
C ARG A 70 -5.37 11.96 5.57
N ALA A 71 -6.48 11.76 6.26
CA ALA A 71 -7.63 12.65 6.20
C ALA A 71 -7.26 14.09 6.59
N LYS A 72 -6.38 14.24 7.60
CA LYS A 72 -5.95 15.55 8.08
C LYS A 72 -5.13 16.34 7.06
N VAL A 73 -4.32 15.66 6.26
CA VAL A 73 -3.46 16.29 5.23
C VAL A 73 -4.03 16.20 3.82
N GLY A 74 -5.30 15.77 3.67
CA GLY A 74 -5.95 15.63 2.36
C GLY A 74 -5.45 14.45 1.51
N GLN A 75 -4.78 13.46 2.12
CA GLN A 75 -4.36 12.20 1.49
C GLN A 75 -5.39 11.09 1.64
N ASN A 76 -6.67 11.43 1.83
CA ASN A 76 -7.73 10.42 1.96
C ASN A 76 -7.65 9.41 0.82
N LEU A 77 -7.92 8.14 1.12
CA LEU A 77 -7.98 7.08 0.10
C LEU A 77 -9.03 7.42 -0.99
N GLU A 78 -10.01 8.27 -0.68
CA GLU A 78 -10.94 8.84 -1.66
C GLU A 78 -10.33 9.96 -2.53
N SER A 79 -9.35 10.71 -2.02
CA SER A 79 -8.61 11.72 -2.79
C SER A 79 -7.55 11.11 -3.72
N PHE A 80 -7.12 9.87 -3.45
CA PHE A 80 -6.40 9.04 -4.45
C PHE A 80 -7.31 8.58 -5.61
N ASN A 81 -8.63 8.79 -5.53
CA ASN A 81 -9.55 8.50 -6.63
C ASN A 81 -9.86 9.72 -7.52
N GLN A 82 -9.24 10.89 -7.33
CA GLN A 82 -9.62 12.10 -8.08
C GLN A 82 -8.54 12.76 -8.94
N GLU A 83 -7.40 12.11 -9.19
CA GLU A 83 -6.63 12.41 -10.41
C GLU A 83 -6.11 11.11 -11.02
N SER A 84 -6.69 10.76 -12.18
CA SER A 84 -6.36 9.67 -13.11
C SER A 84 -6.75 8.23 -12.71
N SER A 85 -7.76 7.74 -13.43
CA SER A 85 -8.15 6.35 -13.69
C SER A 85 -6.97 5.46 -14.12
N THR A 86 -6.09 5.13 -13.18
CA THR A 86 -4.84 4.37 -13.46
C THR A 86 -5.06 2.86 -13.41
N TYR A 87 -6.11 2.40 -12.72
CA TYR A 87 -6.40 0.98 -12.54
C TYR A 87 -7.57 0.53 -13.41
N ASN A 88 -7.29 -0.38 -14.34
CA ASN A 88 -8.32 -0.94 -15.22
C ASN A 88 -9.22 -1.88 -14.42
N THR A 89 -10.47 -1.50 -14.17
CA THR A 89 -11.47 -2.36 -13.52
C THR A 89 -12.44 -3.00 -14.52
N ILE A 90 -12.51 -2.45 -15.74
CA ILE A 90 -13.27 -3.01 -16.85
C ILE A 90 -12.45 -4.15 -17.46
N GLN A 91 -13.10 -5.28 -17.71
CA GLN A 91 -12.46 -6.43 -18.33
C GLN A 91 -11.93 -6.06 -19.72
N PRO A 92 -10.62 -6.22 -19.98
CA PRO A 92 -10.02 -5.86 -21.25
C PRO A 92 -10.13 -6.99 -22.27
N ASP A 93 -10.02 -6.64 -23.54
CA ASP A 93 -10.19 -7.57 -24.66
C ASP A 93 -9.11 -8.65 -24.73
N TRP A 94 -7.93 -8.39 -24.16
CA TRP A 94 -6.82 -9.35 -24.08
C TRP A 94 -7.04 -10.44 -23.02
N PHE A 95 -7.95 -10.25 -22.07
CA PHE A 95 -8.17 -11.23 -21.02
C PHE A 95 -8.84 -12.49 -21.57
N ARG A 96 -8.23 -13.65 -21.32
CA ARG A 96 -8.71 -14.99 -21.64
C ARG A 96 -8.40 -15.90 -20.46
N GLU A 97 -9.39 -16.62 -19.93
CA GLU A 97 -9.18 -17.47 -18.75
C GLU A 97 -8.18 -18.60 -19.07
N GLU A 98 -8.17 -19.09 -20.30
CA GLU A 98 -7.24 -20.11 -20.80
C GLU A 98 -5.79 -19.60 -20.90
N GLY A 99 -5.61 -18.28 -20.93
CA GLY A 99 -4.29 -17.64 -20.94
C GLY A 99 -3.63 -17.60 -19.56
N ILE A 100 -4.35 -17.95 -18.48
CA ILE A 100 -3.80 -17.94 -17.12
C ILE A 100 -2.84 -19.11 -16.97
N THR A 101 -1.54 -18.82 -16.96
CA THR A 101 -0.49 -19.85 -16.86
C THR A 101 0.10 -19.95 -15.46
N GLN A 102 -0.07 -18.91 -14.64
CA GLN A 102 0.45 -18.83 -13.29
C GLN A 102 -0.53 -18.10 -12.38
N VAL A 103 -0.63 -18.58 -11.14
CA VAL A 103 -1.45 -17.98 -10.07
C VAL A 103 -0.57 -17.78 -8.85
N ILE A 104 -0.54 -16.56 -8.32
CA ILE A 104 0.16 -16.22 -7.09
C ILE A 104 -0.84 -15.71 -6.08
N ASP A 105 -0.87 -16.32 -4.90
CA ASP A 105 -1.66 -15.85 -3.77
C ASP A 105 -0.74 -15.15 -2.77
N ILE A 106 -0.95 -13.85 -2.61
CA ILE A 106 -0.11 -13.02 -1.72
C ILE A 106 -0.79 -12.75 -0.38
N ARG A 107 -1.96 -13.33 -0.12
CA ARG A 107 -2.71 -13.08 1.13
C ARG A 107 -1.90 -13.49 2.35
N GLU A 108 -1.32 -14.70 2.35
CA GLU A 108 -0.49 -15.18 3.46
C GLU A 108 0.80 -14.38 3.63
N MET A 109 1.45 -13.99 2.51
CA MET A 109 2.66 -13.17 2.55
C MET A 109 2.38 -11.79 3.17
N LEU A 110 1.27 -11.17 2.79
CA LEU A 110 0.87 -9.87 3.33
C LEU A 110 0.47 -9.97 4.81
N ASP A 111 -0.19 -11.06 5.22
CA ASP A 111 -0.54 -11.33 6.63
C ASP A 111 0.72 -11.50 7.50
N ALA A 112 1.76 -12.16 6.96
CA ALA A 112 3.07 -12.28 7.59
C ALA A 112 3.89 -10.96 7.61
N GLY A 113 3.41 -9.90 6.94
CA GLY A 113 4.09 -8.61 6.82
C GLY A 113 5.16 -8.55 5.71
N ASP A 114 5.27 -9.59 4.90
CA ASP A 114 6.19 -9.68 3.78
C ASP A 114 5.75 -8.80 2.60
N GLN A 115 6.64 -8.62 1.63
CA GLN A 115 6.37 -7.86 0.41
C GLN A 115 6.52 -8.77 -0.81
N PRO A 116 5.43 -9.07 -1.52
CA PRO A 116 5.45 -10.02 -2.63
C PRO A 116 6.03 -9.45 -3.94
N VAL A 117 6.58 -8.23 -3.91
CA VAL A 117 7.04 -7.52 -5.12
C VAL A 117 8.07 -8.31 -5.91
N HIS A 118 9.09 -8.85 -5.24
CA HIS A 118 10.15 -9.58 -5.93
C HIS A 118 9.63 -10.85 -6.60
N GLU A 119 8.76 -11.58 -5.90
CA GLU A 119 8.18 -12.83 -6.39
C GLU A 119 7.25 -12.59 -7.58
N VAL A 120 6.30 -11.66 -7.43
CA VAL A 120 5.34 -11.31 -8.49
C VAL A 120 6.07 -10.78 -9.72
N MET A 121 7.05 -9.90 -9.56
CA MET A 121 7.83 -9.38 -10.71
C MET A 121 8.70 -10.46 -11.36
N ALA A 122 9.25 -11.39 -10.59
CA ALA A 122 10.03 -12.50 -11.14
C ALA A 122 9.15 -13.47 -11.96
N ALA A 123 7.93 -13.74 -11.48
CA ALA A 123 6.94 -14.51 -12.22
C ALA A 123 6.46 -13.77 -13.48
N LEU A 124 6.20 -12.47 -13.36
CA LEU A 124 5.76 -11.64 -14.47
C LEU A 124 6.80 -11.59 -15.61
N LYS A 125 8.09 -11.53 -15.28
CA LYS A 125 9.19 -11.61 -16.27
C LYS A 125 9.29 -12.96 -16.99
N LYS A 126 8.78 -14.03 -16.39
CA LYS A 126 8.73 -15.38 -17.00
C LYS A 126 7.43 -15.63 -17.75
N THR A 127 6.46 -14.72 -17.64
CA THR A 127 5.17 -14.78 -18.30
C THR A 127 5.34 -14.23 -19.71
N GLY A 128 5.22 -15.09 -20.73
CA GLY A 128 5.37 -14.68 -22.13
C GLY A 128 4.22 -13.82 -22.64
N SER A 129 4.39 -13.22 -23.83
CA SER A 129 3.49 -12.23 -24.45
C SER A 129 2.00 -12.60 -24.54
N GLU A 130 1.68 -13.90 -24.62
CA GLU A 130 0.31 -14.43 -24.71
C GLU A 130 -0.20 -15.03 -23.39
N ALA A 131 0.64 -15.04 -22.36
CA ALA A 131 0.33 -15.62 -21.07
C ALA A 131 -0.13 -14.55 -20.07
N ILE A 132 -0.95 -14.98 -19.12
CA ILE A 132 -1.52 -14.14 -18.07
C ILE A 132 -1.06 -14.69 -16.72
N LEU A 133 -0.61 -13.77 -15.87
CA LEU A 133 -0.35 -14.01 -14.46
C LEU A 133 -1.57 -13.54 -13.66
N GLN A 134 -2.18 -14.43 -12.88
CA GLN A 134 -3.21 -14.08 -11.91
C GLN A 134 -2.58 -13.88 -10.53
N LEU A 135 -2.97 -12.79 -9.88
CA LEU A 135 -2.59 -12.43 -8.53
C LEU A 135 -3.84 -12.37 -7.66
N ILE A 136 -3.81 -13.04 -6.52
CA ILE A 136 -4.88 -13.00 -5.51
C ILE A 136 -4.40 -12.17 -4.34
N ALA A 137 -5.10 -11.09 -4.04
CA ALA A 137 -4.73 -10.15 -2.99
C ALA A 137 -5.92 -9.86 -2.06
N PRO A 138 -5.68 -9.62 -0.76
CA PRO A 138 -6.74 -9.28 0.18
C PRO A 138 -7.21 -7.82 0.00
N PHE A 139 -6.41 -6.98 -0.66
CA PHE A 139 -6.72 -5.59 -1.00
C PHE A 139 -6.03 -5.21 -2.32
N LEU A 140 -6.36 -4.05 -2.89
CA LEU A 140 -5.74 -3.55 -4.12
C LEU A 140 -4.23 -3.30 -3.94
N PRO A 141 -3.34 -4.06 -4.59
CA PRO A 141 -1.91 -3.91 -4.40
C PRO A 141 -1.35 -2.85 -5.36
N ALA A 142 -1.73 -1.59 -5.16
CA ALA A 142 -1.31 -0.46 -5.99
C ALA A 142 0.20 -0.46 -6.34
N PRO A 143 1.14 -0.68 -5.39
CA PRO A 143 2.57 -0.70 -5.72
C PRO A 143 2.99 -1.79 -6.72
N LEU A 144 2.31 -2.95 -6.72
CA LEU A 144 2.59 -4.01 -7.70
C LEU A 144 2.10 -3.62 -9.08
N ILE A 145 0.91 -3.02 -9.15
CA ILE A 145 0.29 -2.60 -10.40
C ILE A 145 1.07 -1.44 -11.01
N ASP A 146 1.44 -0.44 -10.22
CA ASP A 146 2.26 0.68 -10.68
C ASP A 146 3.63 0.19 -11.17
N LYS A 147 4.22 -0.80 -10.48
CA LYS A 147 5.48 -1.40 -10.91
C LYS A 147 5.33 -2.17 -12.21
N SER A 148 4.27 -2.96 -12.39
CA SER A 148 4.02 -3.69 -13.64
C SER A 148 3.79 -2.73 -14.81
N LEU A 149 3.03 -1.65 -14.59
CA LEU A 149 2.82 -0.57 -15.57
C LEU A 149 4.14 0.08 -15.98
N SER A 150 5.03 0.38 -15.01
CA SER A 150 6.35 0.95 -15.29
C SER A 150 7.25 0.03 -16.14
N LEU A 151 6.95 -1.27 -16.14
CA LEU A 151 7.65 -2.30 -16.92
C LEU A 151 6.97 -2.57 -18.27
N GLY A 152 5.84 -1.91 -18.58
CA GLY A 152 5.12 -2.05 -19.84
C GLY A 152 4.00 -3.09 -19.85
N HIS A 153 3.71 -3.72 -18.70
CA HIS A 153 2.64 -4.73 -18.63
C HIS A 153 1.26 -4.08 -18.56
N GLU A 154 0.30 -4.69 -19.25
CA GLU A 154 -1.11 -4.40 -19.07
C GLU A 154 -1.65 -5.14 -17.85
N HIS A 155 -2.64 -4.55 -17.18
CA HIS A 155 -3.27 -5.15 -16.00
C HIS A 155 -4.78 -4.99 -16.03
N TRP A 156 -5.47 -5.86 -15.30
CA TRP A 156 -6.90 -5.77 -15.01
C TRP A 156 -7.17 -6.15 -13.56
N VAL A 157 -7.95 -5.34 -12.87
CA VAL A 157 -8.38 -5.54 -11.49
C VAL A 157 -9.83 -5.97 -11.49
N ASN A 158 -10.06 -7.21 -11.08
CA ASN A 158 -11.38 -7.77 -10.83
C ASN A 158 -11.64 -7.84 -9.31
N LYS A 159 -12.32 -6.83 -8.78
CA LYS A 159 -12.74 -6.81 -7.38
C LYS A 159 -13.90 -7.81 -7.19
N ARG A 160 -13.66 -8.91 -6.47
CA ARG A 160 -14.70 -9.90 -6.14
C ARG A 160 -15.40 -9.58 -4.82
N SER A 161 -14.68 -9.03 -3.86
CA SER A 161 -15.21 -8.53 -2.58
C SER A 161 -14.24 -7.52 -1.95
N ASP A 162 -14.57 -6.95 -0.80
CA ASP A 162 -13.67 -6.03 -0.08
C ASP A 162 -12.40 -6.68 0.44
N THR A 163 -12.36 -8.02 0.56
CA THR A 163 -11.19 -8.79 1.01
C THR A 163 -10.66 -9.77 -0.04
N ASN A 164 -11.13 -9.65 -1.29
CA ASN A 164 -10.74 -10.55 -2.37
C ASN A 164 -10.65 -9.79 -3.70
N PHE A 165 -9.41 -9.52 -4.12
CA PHE A 165 -9.08 -8.89 -5.38
C PHE A 165 -8.33 -9.89 -6.24
N LEU A 166 -8.80 -10.06 -7.48
CA LEU A 166 -8.08 -10.78 -8.51
C LEU A 166 -7.47 -9.75 -9.45
N ILE A 167 -6.15 -9.76 -9.57
CA ILE A 167 -5.43 -8.88 -10.48
C ILE A 167 -4.79 -9.75 -11.54
N TYR A 168 -5.05 -9.42 -12.79
CA TYR A 168 -4.50 -10.12 -13.94
C TYR A 168 -3.48 -9.23 -14.60
N PHE A 169 -2.32 -9.78 -14.93
CA PHE A 169 -1.29 -9.09 -15.67
C PHE A 169 -1.01 -9.83 -16.97
N LYS A 170 -0.89 -9.08 -18.06
CA LYS A 170 -0.48 -9.61 -19.36
C LYS A 170 1.04 -9.72 -19.41
N GLY A 171 1.56 -10.86 -19.85
CA GLY A 171 2.98 -11.03 -20.11
C GLY A 171 3.46 -10.19 -21.30
N LEU A 172 4.79 -10.11 -21.46
CA LEU A 172 5.45 -9.37 -22.54
C LEU A 172 6.22 -10.31 -23.46
#